data_AF-A0A4R3ZIK2-F1
#
_entry.id   AF-A0A4R3ZIK2-F1
#
_cell.length_a   1.000
_cell.length_b   1.000
_cell.length_c   1.000
_cell.angle_alpha   90.00
_cell.angle_beta   90.00
_cell.angle_gamma   90.00
#
_symmetry.space_group_name_H-M   'P 1'
#
loop_
_entity.id
_entity.type
_entity.pdbx_description
1 polymer ?
#
loop_
_entity_poly.entity_id
_entity_poly.type
_entity_poly.pdbx_seq_one_letter_code
_entity_poly.pdbx_strand_id
1 'polypeptide(L)'
;MSLFPLRRPVMSRTVYLLLFALYVGLLLNLAFYRQAFTLLPVNGVHNWLVFLSMPVVAFSVMNILTTLASFLRLDRIVISLFILLSASAQYFIWTFGVIIDRAMITNILDTTPAESFALMSGKMVLTLGLSGFLMVAIAWWIKISRPSTLWRDVAVRLLNIAVSALLIVVVAALFYKDYASVFRNNKELVKSLSPSNSIVAINSWYAHNKMDNLPLVKIGEDAVQKPEMGSGARKNLTILVLGETSRAQNFSLGGYERDTNPRLQQDGVIYFANTTSCGTATAVSVPCMFSNMPRAHYDEELAHHQEGVLDILQRAGIQVLWNENDGGCKGACDRVPHQNVTDLHLSGQCIEGECYDEVLFHNLAHDIDNLQHDGIIVLHTIGSHGPTYYNRYPPEFKKFTPTCETNEIQSCTQQQLTNTYDNTLLYVDYIVDKAIKILQSKQDKFTTSLVYLSDHGESLGEDGVYLHGLPWSIAPVTQKHVPMLIWLSPDYQQRYGVSSRCLQQRAKTEPYSQDNLFSTLLGLFGVNTQQYRATDDILTPCRSEADR
;
A
#
# COMPACT_ATOMS: atom_id res chain seq x y z
N MET A 1 -11.63 -46.45 -26.87
CA MET A 1 -10.17 -46.48 -27.10
C MET A 1 -9.60 -45.16 -26.61
N SER A 2 -8.81 -45.18 -25.52
CA SER A 2 -8.11 -43.98 -25.04
C SER A 2 -6.95 -43.70 -26.00
N LEU A 3 -7.02 -42.57 -26.72
CA LEU A 3 -6.13 -42.27 -27.85
C LEU A 3 -4.68 -41.94 -27.46
N PHE A 4 -4.33 -41.89 -26.17
CA PHE A 4 -2.93 -41.84 -25.71
C PHE A 4 -2.80 -42.48 -24.32
N PRO A 5 -2.20 -43.68 -24.17
CA PRO A 5 -1.80 -44.16 -22.85
C PRO A 5 -0.62 -43.31 -22.39
N LEU A 6 -0.91 -42.22 -21.67
CA LEU A 6 0.06 -41.38 -20.98
C LEU A 6 0.79 -42.22 -19.92
N ARG A 7 1.83 -42.96 -20.34
CA ARG A 7 2.72 -43.69 -19.44
C ARG A 7 3.39 -42.67 -18.53
N ARG A 8 3.21 -42.83 -17.22
CA ARG A 8 3.83 -41.93 -16.23
C ARG A 8 5.35 -41.97 -16.39
N PRO A 9 6.03 -40.82 -16.57
CA PRO A 9 7.48 -40.80 -16.65
C PRO A 9 8.09 -41.30 -15.34
N VAL A 10 9.16 -42.09 -15.44
CA VAL A 10 9.88 -42.65 -14.29
C VAL A 10 11.29 -42.08 -14.30
N MET A 11 11.73 -41.52 -13.17
CA MET A 11 13.09 -41.01 -13.02
C MET A 11 13.66 -41.29 -11.63
N SER A 12 14.98 -41.21 -11.50
CA SER A 12 15.65 -41.32 -10.20
C SER A 12 15.28 -40.13 -9.31
N ARG A 13 15.30 -40.35 -7.99
CA ARG A 13 15.00 -39.29 -7.01
C ARG A 13 15.95 -38.10 -7.17
N THR A 14 17.24 -38.34 -7.39
CA THR A 14 18.22 -37.26 -7.56
C THR A 14 17.94 -36.42 -8.80
N VAL A 15 17.61 -37.05 -9.95
CA VAL A 15 17.25 -36.30 -11.17
C VAL A 15 15.97 -35.50 -10.96
N TYR A 16 14.97 -36.08 -10.28
CA TYR A 16 13.75 -35.37 -9.91
C TYR A 16 14.06 -34.10 -9.08
N LEU A 17 14.85 -34.23 -8.02
CA LEU A 17 15.22 -33.12 -7.15
C LEU A 17 16.00 -32.03 -7.91
N LEU A 18 16.97 -32.43 -8.73
CA LEU A 18 17.77 -31.49 -9.55
C LEU A 18 16.89 -30.72 -10.55
N LEU A 19 15.97 -31.39 -11.25
CA LEU A 19 15.11 -30.72 -12.22
C LEU A 19 14.19 -29.68 -11.56
N PHE A 20 13.60 -30.01 -10.41
CA PHE A 20 12.73 -29.06 -9.69
C PHE A 20 13.52 -27.97 -8.98
N ALA A 21 14.72 -28.26 -8.47
CA ALA A 21 15.62 -27.24 -7.96
C ALA A 21 16.07 -26.26 -9.05
N LEU A 22 16.32 -26.75 -10.27
CA LEU A 22 16.63 -25.91 -11.43
C LEU A 22 15.42 -25.09 -11.83
N TYR A 23 14.24 -25.69 -11.88
CA TYR A 23 13.00 -24.99 -12.19
C TYR A 23 12.75 -23.81 -11.23
N VAL A 24 12.79 -24.06 -9.92
CA VAL A 24 12.58 -23.02 -8.91
C VAL A 24 13.72 -22.01 -8.89
N GLY A 25 14.97 -22.49 -8.84
CA GLY A 25 16.15 -21.62 -8.71
C GLY A 25 16.42 -20.75 -9.93
N LEU A 26 16.11 -21.22 -11.14
CA LEU A 26 16.38 -20.50 -12.39
C LEU A 26 15.12 -19.90 -13.00
N LEU A 27 14.13 -20.73 -13.36
CA LEU A 27 12.99 -20.28 -14.17
C LEU A 27 11.97 -19.46 -13.37
N LEU A 28 11.81 -19.73 -12.08
CA LEU A 28 10.93 -18.98 -11.19
C LEU A 28 11.64 -17.82 -10.46
N ASN A 29 12.81 -17.41 -10.95
CA ASN A 29 13.58 -16.28 -10.43
C ASN A 29 14.14 -15.34 -11.54
N LEU A 30 13.59 -15.42 -12.76
CA LEU A 30 13.92 -14.52 -13.88
C LEU A 30 13.74 -13.04 -13.51
N ALA A 31 12.73 -12.70 -12.71
CA ALA A 31 12.54 -11.32 -12.25
C ALA A 31 13.71 -10.83 -11.40
N PHE A 32 14.17 -11.65 -10.45
CA PHE A 32 15.36 -11.38 -9.64
C PHE A 32 16.60 -11.19 -10.53
N TYR A 33 16.84 -12.08 -11.50
CA TYR A 33 18.01 -11.96 -12.38
C TYR A 33 17.95 -10.71 -13.26
N ARG A 34 16.76 -10.31 -13.72
CA ARG A 34 16.59 -9.05 -14.47
C ARG A 34 16.96 -7.84 -13.62
N GLN A 35 16.52 -7.79 -12.37
CA GLN A 35 16.88 -6.70 -11.44
C GLN A 35 18.37 -6.73 -11.07
N ALA A 36 18.93 -7.91 -10.82
CA ALA A 36 20.36 -8.04 -10.53
C ALA A 36 21.22 -7.56 -11.71
N PHE A 37 20.79 -7.82 -12.95
CA PHE A 37 21.49 -7.38 -14.15
C PHE A 37 21.53 -5.86 -14.30
N THR A 38 20.47 -5.14 -13.92
CA THR A 38 20.44 -3.68 -13.99
C THR A 38 21.26 -3.02 -12.89
N LEU A 39 21.40 -3.67 -11.73
CA LEU A 39 22.16 -3.17 -10.58
C LEU A 39 23.66 -3.51 -10.65
N LEU A 40 24.02 -4.53 -11.42
CA LEU A 40 25.41 -4.91 -11.67
C LEU A 40 25.94 -4.23 -12.93
N PRO A 41 27.15 -3.65 -12.91
CA PRO A 41 27.79 -3.17 -14.13
C PRO A 41 28.32 -4.36 -14.94
N VAL A 42 27.46 -5.08 -15.66
CA VAL A 42 27.82 -6.30 -16.43
C VAL A 42 28.58 -5.95 -17.73
N ASN A 43 29.73 -5.29 -17.58
CA ASN A 43 30.53 -4.71 -18.66
C ASN A 43 31.90 -5.41 -18.88
N GLY A 44 32.23 -6.42 -18.08
CA GLY A 44 33.49 -7.15 -18.16
C GLY A 44 33.35 -8.61 -17.76
N VAL A 45 34.37 -9.42 -18.06
CA VAL A 45 34.35 -10.88 -17.82
C VAL A 45 34.09 -11.22 -16.35
N HIS A 46 34.72 -10.49 -15.41
CA HIS A 46 34.48 -10.68 -13.97
C HIS A 46 33.01 -10.46 -13.60
N ASN A 47 32.42 -9.33 -14.02
CA ASN A 47 31.04 -8.99 -13.68
C ASN A 47 30.04 -9.95 -14.35
N TRP A 48 30.34 -10.45 -15.56
CA TRP A 48 29.60 -11.55 -16.18
C TRP A 48 29.66 -12.84 -15.37
N LEU A 49 30.84 -13.21 -14.87
CA LEU A 49 30.99 -14.40 -14.01
C LEU A 49 30.24 -14.23 -12.68
N VAL A 50 30.27 -13.05 -12.07
CA VAL A 50 29.46 -12.73 -10.87
C VAL A 50 27.98 -12.94 -11.18
N PHE A 51 27.45 -12.33 -12.24
CA PHE A 51 26.05 -12.46 -12.63
C PHE A 51 25.65 -13.91 -12.92
N LEU A 52 26.43 -14.62 -13.73
CA LEU A 52 26.17 -16.03 -14.09
C LEU A 52 26.33 -16.99 -12.91
N SER A 53 27.04 -16.60 -11.85
CA SER A 53 27.13 -17.39 -10.62
C SER A 53 25.85 -17.35 -9.78
N MET A 54 25.01 -16.32 -9.91
CA MET A 54 23.79 -16.18 -9.09
C MET A 54 22.80 -17.33 -9.31
N PRO A 55 22.47 -17.73 -10.55
CA PRO A 55 21.66 -18.92 -10.78
C PRO A 55 22.27 -20.21 -10.23
N VAL A 56 23.59 -20.34 -10.24
CA VAL A 56 24.28 -21.52 -9.68
C VAL A 56 24.08 -21.60 -8.17
N VAL A 57 24.17 -20.47 -7.47
CA VAL A 57 23.91 -20.40 -6.02
C VAL A 57 22.44 -20.69 -5.73
N ALA A 58 21.50 -20.03 -6.41
CA ALA A 58 20.06 -20.23 -6.20
C ALA A 58 19.66 -21.70 -6.44
N PHE A 59 20.12 -22.29 -7.55
CA PHE A 59 19.96 -23.71 -7.84
C PHE A 59 20.52 -24.60 -6.72
N SER A 60 21.75 -24.33 -6.28
CA SER A 60 22.43 -25.14 -5.26
C SER A 60 21.68 -25.10 -3.92
N VAL A 61 21.20 -23.94 -3.50
CA VAL A 61 20.38 -23.79 -2.28
C VAL A 61 19.07 -24.56 -2.42
N MET A 62 18.34 -24.40 -3.54
CA MET A 62 17.09 -25.14 -3.78
C MET A 62 17.30 -26.66 -3.81
N ASN A 63 18.40 -27.13 -4.40
CA ASN A 63 18.75 -28.55 -4.45
C ASN A 63 19.06 -29.10 -3.05
N ILE A 64 19.77 -28.34 -2.21
CA ILE A 64 20.03 -28.72 -0.81
C ILE A 64 18.71 -28.84 -0.05
N LEU A 65 17.85 -27.82 -0.09
CA LEU A 65 16.60 -27.80 0.66
C LEU A 65 15.65 -28.93 0.25
N THR A 66 15.47 -29.15 -1.05
CA THR A 66 14.61 -30.23 -1.57
C THR A 66 15.21 -31.61 -1.29
N THR A 67 16.54 -31.77 -1.32
CA THR A 67 17.21 -33.02 -0.95
C THR A 67 17.07 -33.31 0.54
N LEU A 68 17.20 -32.30 1.41
CA LEU A 68 16.97 -32.43 2.85
C LEU A 68 15.54 -32.89 3.15
N ALA A 69 14.54 -32.25 2.52
CA ALA A 69 13.14 -32.65 2.64
C ALA A 69 12.89 -34.10 2.18
N SER A 70 13.67 -34.59 1.22
CA SER A 70 13.53 -35.95 0.70
C SER A 70 13.90 -37.05 1.71
N PHE A 71 14.74 -36.76 2.72
CA PHE A 71 15.03 -37.71 3.80
C PHE A 71 13.79 -37.97 4.68
N LEU A 72 12.94 -36.95 4.86
CA LEU A 72 11.67 -37.04 5.57
C LEU A 72 10.50 -37.42 4.66
N ARG A 73 10.75 -37.68 3.37
CA ARG A 73 9.73 -37.91 2.33
C ARG A 73 8.76 -36.74 2.14
N LEU A 74 9.21 -35.53 2.48
CA LEU A 74 8.47 -34.27 2.31
C LEU A 74 8.83 -33.55 1.00
N ASP A 75 9.69 -34.14 0.17
CA ASP A 75 10.20 -33.53 -1.06
C ASP A 75 9.10 -33.01 -1.98
N ARG A 76 8.02 -33.78 -2.19
CA ARG A 76 6.89 -33.35 -3.04
C ARG A 76 6.14 -32.16 -2.48
N ILE A 77 5.94 -32.12 -1.17
CA ILE A 77 5.22 -31.04 -0.49
C ILE A 77 6.07 -29.76 -0.56
N VAL A 78 7.35 -29.85 -0.22
CA VAL A 78 8.28 -28.71 -0.26
C VAL A 78 8.44 -28.17 -1.68
N ILE A 79 8.61 -29.05 -2.69
CA ILE A 79 8.67 -28.63 -4.10
C ILE A 79 7.38 -27.94 -4.51
N SER A 80 6.22 -28.47 -4.13
CA SER A 80 4.93 -27.86 -4.49
C SER A 80 4.78 -26.46 -3.88
N LEU A 81 5.12 -26.32 -2.61
CA LEU A 81 5.08 -25.02 -1.91
C LEU A 81 6.05 -24.02 -2.56
N PHE A 82 7.29 -24.43 -2.84
CA PHE A 82 8.28 -23.56 -3.48
C PHE A 82 7.88 -23.15 -4.89
N ILE A 83 7.27 -24.04 -5.69
CA ILE A 83 6.75 -23.70 -7.00
C ILE A 83 5.63 -22.66 -6.89
N LEU A 84 4.65 -22.87 -6.01
CA LEU A 84 3.50 -21.97 -5.89
C LEU A 84 3.92 -20.58 -5.39
N LEU A 85 4.74 -20.52 -4.34
CA LEU A 85 5.24 -19.24 -3.82
C LEU A 85 6.07 -18.50 -4.87
N SER A 86 7.02 -19.17 -5.51
CA SER A 86 7.89 -18.52 -6.49
C SER A 86 7.17 -18.15 -7.79
N ALA A 87 6.20 -18.95 -8.26
CA ALA A 87 5.40 -18.61 -9.43
C ALA A 87 4.55 -17.36 -9.19
N SER A 88 3.86 -17.29 -8.05
CA SER A 88 3.07 -16.11 -7.67
C SER A 88 3.96 -14.88 -7.49
N ALA A 89 5.01 -14.97 -6.67
CA ALA A 89 5.94 -13.86 -6.44
C ALA A 89 6.56 -13.35 -7.75
N GLN A 90 7.04 -14.26 -8.61
CA GLN A 90 7.61 -13.86 -9.90
C GLN A 90 6.58 -13.16 -10.79
N TYR A 91 5.33 -13.63 -10.85
CA TYR A 91 4.30 -12.97 -11.64
C TYR A 91 4.11 -11.51 -11.21
N PHE A 92 3.95 -11.26 -9.91
CA PHE A 92 3.71 -9.92 -9.39
C PHE A 92 4.94 -9.02 -9.51
N ILE A 93 6.14 -9.52 -9.18
CA ILE A 93 7.39 -8.77 -9.35
C ILE A 93 7.62 -8.42 -10.83
N TRP A 94 7.38 -9.36 -11.74
CA TRP A 94 7.59 -9.13 -13.18
C TRP A 94 6.56 -8.19 -13.80
N THR A 95 5.29 -8.29 -13.37
CA THR A 95 4.17 -7.57 -14.00
C THR A 95 3.99 -6.18 -13.40
N PHE A 96 4.18 -6.03 -12.09
CA PHE A 96 3.90 -4.77 -11.38
C PHE A 96 5.15 -4.11 -10.80
N GLY A 97 6.29 -4.82 -10.71
CA GLY A 97 7.51 -4.29 -10.09
C GLY A 97 7.48 -4.26 -8.57
N VAL A 98 6.51 -4.92 -7.93
CA VAL A 98 6.37 -4.97 -6.47
C VAL A 98 7.51 -5.75 -5.80
N ILE A 99 7.66 -5.55 -4.49
CA ILE A 99 8.58 -6.31 -3.64
C ILE A 99 7.78 -7.07 -2.60
N ILE A 100 8.16 -8.33 -2.37
CA ILE A 100 7.49 -9.20 -1.40
C ILE A 100 8.21 -9.07 -0.05
N ASP A 101 7.78 -8.10 0.76
CA ASP A 101 8.26 -7.89 2.12
C ASP A 101 7.13 -7.96 3.15
N ARG A 102 7.42 -7.62 4.42
CA ARG A 102 6.42 -7.69 5.50
C ARG A 102 5.19 -6.85 5.16
N ALA A 103 5.38 -5.61 4.71
CA ALA A 103 4.27 -4.70 4.41
C ALA A 103 3.41 -5.23 3.25
N MET A 104 4.02 -5.86 2.24
CA MET A 104 3.27 -6.53 1.19
C MET A 104 2.43 -7.72 1.72
N ILE A 105 2.92 -8.46 2.72
CA ILE A 105 2.11 -9.50 3.38
C ILE A 105 0.95 -8.87 4.17
N THR A 106 1.18 -7.76 4.87
CA THR A 106 0.11 -6.99 5.52
C THR A 106 -0.96 -6.59 4.49
N ASN A 107 -0.57 -6.00 3.36
CA ASN A 107 -1.49 -5.64 2.27
C ASN A 107 -2.30 -6.84 1.76
N ILE A 108 -1.66 -8.01 1.58
CA ILE A 108 -2.33 -9.23 1.12
C ILE A 108 -3.33 -9.77 2.16
N LEU A 109 -3.10 -9.55 3.45
CA LEU A 109 -3.96 -10.05 4.52
C LEU A 109 -5.08 -9.07 4.88
N ASP A 110 -4.86 -7.77 4.71
CA ASP A 110 -5.83 -6.70 4.98
C ASP A 110 -6.73 -6.38 3.78
N THR A 111 -6.49 -7.00 2.63
CA THR A 111 -7.29 -6.81 1.41
C THR A 111 -8.68 -7.43 1.51
N THR A 112 -9.62 -6.90 0.73
CA THR A 112 -10.97 -7.45 0.57
C THR A 112 -11.07 -8.42 -0.61
N PRO A 113 -12.13 -9.25 -0.68
CA PRO A 113 -12.41 -10.04 -1.88
C PRO A 113 -12.52 -9.18 -3.14
N ALA A 114 -13.16 -8.01 -3.07
CA ALA A 114 -13.35 -7.12 -4.21
C ALA A 114 -12.00 -6.63 -4.78
N GLU A 115 -11.11 -6.12 -3.94
CA GLU A 115 -9.74 -5.73 -4.32
C GLU A 115 -8.93 -6.89 -4.91
N SER A 116 -9.01 -8.07 -4.28
CA SER A 116 -8.33 -9.28 -4.76
C SER A 116 -8.83 -9.72 -6.13
N PHE A 117 -10.15 -9.67 -6.37
CA PHE A 117 -10.74 -10.00 -7.67
C PHE A 117 -10.40 -8.94 -8.73
N ALA A 118 -10.25 -7.67 -8.35
CA ALA A 118 -9.83 -6.60 -9.25
C ALA A 118 -8.43 -6.83 -9.84
N LEU A 119 -7.55 -7.57 -9.15
CA LEU A 119 -6.24 -7.98 -9.67
C LEU A 119 -6.30 -9.20 -10.61
N MET A 120 -7.40 -9.95 -10.64
CA MET A 120 -7.50 -11.17 -11.43
C MET A 120 -7.62 -10.89 -12.93
N SER A 121 -6.66 -11.37 -13.71
CA SER A 121 -6.69 -11.28 -15.17
C SER A 121 -6.54 -12.64 -15.85
N GLY A 122 -6.96 -12.72 -17.12
CA GLY A 122 -6.76 -13.93 -17.93
C GLY A 122 -5.28 -14.31 -18.06
N LYS A 123 -4.38 -13.32 -18.19
CA LYS A 123 -2.93 -13.53 -18.21
C LYS A 123 -2.42 -14.05 -16.87
N MET A 124 -2.92 -13.55 -15.75
CA MET A 124 -2.55 -14.06 -14.42
C MET A 124 -2.93 -15.53 -14.29
N VAL A 125 -4.19 -15.86 -14.57
CA VAL A 125 -4.71 -17.23 -14.48
C VAL A 125 -3.91 -18.19 -15.38
N LEU A 126 -3.63 -17.78 -16.62
CA LEU A 126 -2.82 -18.58 -17.54
C LEU A 126 -1.37 -18.75 -17.03
N THR A 127 -0.74 -17.67 -16.57
CA THR A 127 0.66 -17.68 -16.13
C THR A 127 0.83 -18.52 -14.87
N LEU A 128 -0.01 -18.34 -13.85
CA LEU A 128 0.03 -19.13 -12.62
C LEU A 128 -0.46 -20.56 -12.85
N GLY A 129 -1.42 -20.75 -13.75
CA GLY A 129 -1.88 -22.06 -14.21
C GLY A 129 -0.75 -22.88 -14.82
N LEU A 130 0.06 -22.28 -15.71
CA LEU A 130 1.15 -22.96 -16.40
C LEU A 130 2.43 -23.07 -15.56
N SER A 131 2.86 -21.99 -14.90
CA SER A 131 4.12 -21.97 -14.14
C SER A 131 3.99 -22.52 -12.71
N GLY A 132 2.81 -22.40 -12.10
CA GLY A 132 2.51 -22.93 -10.77
C GLY A 132 1.82 -24.28 -10.85
N PHE A 133 0.51 -24.27 -11.10
CA PHE A 133 -0.36 -25.44 -10.93
C PHE A 133 -0.01 -26.62 -11.85
N LEU A 134 0.28 -26.37 -13.12
CA LEU A 134 0.69 -27.42 -14.07
C LEU A 134 2.03 -28.04 -13.65
N MET A 135 2.98 -27.24 -13.18
CA MET A 135 4.28 -27.74 -12.73
C MET A 135 4.19 -28.54 -11.43
N VAL A 136 3.29 -28.15 -10.52
CA VAL A 136 2.92 -28.98 -9.36
C VAL A 136 2.29 -30.29 -9.83
N ALA A 137 1.33 -30.25 -10.76
CA ALA A 137 0.71 -31.47 -11.29
C ALA A 137 1.75 -32.41 -11.93
N ILE A 138 2.72 -31.88 -12.68
CA ILE A 138 3.84 -32.63 -13.24
C ILE A 138 4.71 -33.22 -12.11
N ALA A 139 5.02 -32.45 -11.06
CA ALA A 139 5.79 -32.92 -9.90
C ALA A 139 5.14 -34.12 -9.20
N TRP A 140 3.81 -34.15 -9.15
CA TRP A 140 3.05 -35.26 -8.57
C TRP A 140 2.85 -36.43 -9.55
N TRP A 141 2.77 -36.16 -10.85
CA TRP A 141 2.57 -37.15 -11.89
C TRP A 141 3.79 -38.04 -12.14
N ILE A 142 5.00 -37.48 -12.04
CA ILE A 142 6.28 -38.21 -12.20
C ILE A 142 6.41 -39.31 -11.12
N LYS A 143 6.77 -40.53 -11.53
CA LYS A 143 7.03 -41.66 -10.62
C LYS A 143 8.51 -41.72 -10.27
N ILE A 144 8.83 -41.70 -8.97
CA ILE A 144 10.20 -41.85 -8.49
C ILE A 144 10.57 -43.35 -8.49
N SER A 145 11.67 -43.72 -9.14
CA SER A 145 12.16 -45.10 -9.16
C SER A 145 12.64 -45.53 -7.76
N ARG A 146 12.44 -46.80 -7.42
CA ARG A 146 12.96 -47.36 -6.17
C ARG A 146 14.49 -47.47 -6.28
N PRO A 147 15.24 -47.09 -5.25
CA PRO A 147 16.69 -47.24 -5.25
C PRO A 147 17.06 -48.73 -5.23
N SER A 148 18.23 -49.07 -5.79
CA SER A 148 18.75 -50.44 -5.77
C SER A 148 19.15 -50.89 -4.36
N THR A 149 19.67 -49.98 -3.53
CA THR A 149 19.93 -50.18 -2.10
C THR A 149 19.75 -48.88 -1.32
N LEU A 150 19.32 -48.95 -0.06
CA LEU A 150 19.08 -47.78 0.79
C LEU A 150 20.37 -46.99 1.07
N TRP A 151 21.50 -47.68 1.29
CA TRP A 151 22.80 -47.03 1.52
C TRP A 151 23.28 -46.23 0.31
N ARG A 152 23.15 -46.78 -0.90
CA ARG A 152 23.52 -46.08 -2.13
C ARG A 152 22.65 -44.84 -2.36
N ASP A 153 21.36 -44.92 -2.04
CA ASP A 153 20.42 -43.81 -2.14
C ASP A 153 20.77 -42.66 -1.18
N VAL A 154 21.07 -42.98 0.09
CA VAL A 154 21.54 -42.01 1.08
C VAL A 154 22.88 -41.40 0.66
N ALA A 155 23.84 -42.22 0.24
CA ALA A 155 25.16 -41.75 -0.19
C ALA A 155 25.08 -40.80 -1.39
N VAL A 156 24.26 -41.11 -2.40
CA VAL A 156 24.05 -40.24 -3.56
C VAL A 156 23.41 -38.92 -3.16
N ARG A 157 22.44 -38.92 -2.23
CA ARG A 157 21.83 -37.67 -1.73
C ARG A 157 22.81 -36.84 -0.91
N LEU A 158 23.62 -37.45 -0.05
CA LEU A 158 24.66 -36.74 0.70
C LEU A 158 25.73 -36.17 -0.23
N LEU A 159 26.12 -36.91 -1.26
CA LEU A 159 27.02 -36.40 -2.30
C LEU A 159 26.37 -35.24 -3.07
N ASN A 160 25.08 -35.32 -3.40
CA ASN A 160 24.34 -34.23 -4.05
C ASN A 160 24.39 -32.94 -3.21
N ILE A 161 24.15 -33.05 -1.90
CA ILE A 161 24.26 -31.92 -0.95
C ILE A 161 25.71 -31.40 -0.90
N ALA A 162 26.69 -32.30 -0.77
CA ALA A 162 28.10 -31.92 -0.68
C ALA A 162 28.58 -31.18 -1.94
N VAL A 163 28.18 -31.62 -3.13
CA VAL A 163 28.50 -30.95 -4.40
C VAL A 163 27.84 -29.58 -4.47
N SER A 164 26.56 -29.45 -4.12
CA SER A 164 25.89 -28.14 -4.08
C SER A 164 26.50 -27.20 -3.05
N ALA A 165 26.89 -27.68 -1.87
CA ALA A 165 27.58 -26.89 -0.86
C ALA A 165 28.96 -26.44 -1.35
N LEU A 166 29.71 -27.33 -2.02
CA LEU A 166 31.00 -26.99 -2.62
C LEU A 166 30.86 -25.89 -3.68
N LEU A 167 29.84 -25.95 -4.54
CA LEU A 167 29.58 -24.90 -5.53
C LEU A 167 29.35 -23.54 -4.86
N ILE A 168 28.56 -23.50 -3.78
CA ILE A 168 28.33 -22.26 -3.01
C ILE A 168 29.65 -21.74 -2.41
N VAL A 169 30.45 -22.62 -1.81
CA VAL A 169 31.75 -22.25 -1.24
C VAL A 169 32.72 -21.72 -2.30
N VAL A 170 32.77 -22.33 -3.48
CA VAL A 170 33.60 -21.87 -4.60
C VAL A 170 33.14 -20.49 -5.08
N VAL A 171 31.84 -20.28 -5.26
CA VAL A 171 31.30 -18.96 -5.64
C VAL A 171 31.60 -17.92 -4.57
N ALA A 172 31.41 -18.24 -3.29
CA ALA A 172 31.72 -17.35 -2.19
C ALA A 172 33.22 -17.00 -2.14
N ALA A 173 34.11 -17.98 -2.30
CA ALA A 173 35.56 -17.74 -2.29
C ALA A 173 36.00 -16.81 -3.42
N LEU A 174 35.35 -16.88 -4.59
CA LEU A 174 35.69 -16.06 -5.76
C LEU A 174 35.01 -14.68 -5.77
N PHE A 175 33.77 -14.58 -5.31
CA PHE A 175 32.90 -13.42 -5.54
C PHE A 175 32.25 -12.83 -4.28
N TYR A 176 32.67 -13.22 -3.07
CA TYR A 176 32.07 -12.73 -1.82
C TYR A 176 31.99 -11.20 -1.73
N LYS A 177 33.05 -10.48 -2.13
CA LYS A 177 33.08 -9.00 -2.07
C LYS A 177 32.03 -8.38 -2.98
N ASP A 178 31.82 -8.94 -4.17
CA ASP A 178 30.83 -8.46 -5.12
C ASP A 178 29.41 -8.69 -4.59
N TYR A 179 29.12 -9.89 -4.10
CA TYR A 179 27.83 -10.22 -3.48
C TYR A 179 27.55 -9.35 -2.24
N ALA A 180 28.54 -9.19 -1.37
CA ALA A 180 28.41 -8.37 -0.17
C ALA A 180 28.14 -6.90 -0.52
N SER A 181 28.84 -6.36 -1.53
CA SER A 181 28.61 -5.00 -2.01
C SER A 181 27.19 -4.84 -2.57
N VAL A 182 26.79 -5.71 -3.49
CA VAL A 182 25.48 -5.64 -4.17
C VAL A 182 24.35 -5.77 -3.17
N PHE A 183 24.35 -6.78 -2.31
CA PHE A 183 23.25 -7.01 -1.37
C PHE A 183 23.24 -6.03 -0.18
N ARG A 184 24.39 -5.48 0.21
CA ARG A 184 24.43 -4.42 1.23
C ARG A 184 23.86 -3.11 0.72
N ASN A 185 24.17 -2.76 -0.53
CA ASN A 185 23.71 -1.52 -1.16
C ASN A 185 22.28 -1.65 -1.71
N ASN A 186 21.82 -2.87 -2.01
CA ASN A 186 20.51 -3.16 -2.58
C ASN A 186 19.79 -4.25 -1.77
N LYS A 187 19.46 -3.95 -0.51
CA LYS A 187 18.79 -4.92 0.39
C LYS A 187 17.48 -5.47 -0.18
N GLU A 188 16.77 -4.64 -0.95
CA GLU A 188 15.51 -5.01 -1.59
C GLU A 188 15.67 -6.07 -2.68
N LEU A 189 16.83 -6.14 -3.34
CA LEU A 189 17.11 -7.20 -4.32
C LEU A 189 17.02 -8.59 -3.68
N VAL A 190 17.42 -8.73 -2.41
CA VAL A 190 17.31 -9.99 -1.67
C VAL A 190 15.84 -10.39 -1.47
N LYS A 191 14.95 -9.40 -1.29
CA LYS A 191 13.49 -9.61 -1.15
C LYS A 191 12.79 -9.92 -2.48
N SER A 192 13.51 -9.88 -3.60
CA SER A 192 13.00 -10.36 -4.90
C SER A 192 13.32 -11.84 -5.15
N LEU A 193 14.20 -12.46 -4.35
CA LEU A 193 14.61 -13.85 -4.51
C LEU A 193 13.58 -14.82 -3.90
N SER A 194 12.97 -15.64 -4.74
CA SER A 194 11.91 -16.58 -4.36
C SER A 194 12.44 -18.01 -4.18
N PRO A 195 11.87 -18.80 -3.25
CA PRO A 195 10.72 -18.50 -2.37
C PRO A 195 11.13 -17.86 -1.03
N SER A 196 12.40 -17.51 -0.83
CA SER A 196 12.89 -16.96 0.44
C SER A 196 12.18 -15.67 0.84
N ASN A 197 11.86 -14.82 -0.14
CA ASN A 197 11.11 -13.59 0.06
C ASN A 197 9.78 -13.81 0.78
N SER A 198 8.88 -14.65 0.24
CA SER A 198 7.57 -14.95 0.83
C SER A 198 7.72 -15.59 2.20
N ILE A 199 8.67 -16.52 2.37
CA ILE A 199 8.87 -17.22 3.66
C ILE A 199 9.34 -16.23 4.74
N VAL A 200 10.35 -15.41 4.44
CA VAL A 200 10.88 -14.43 5.39
C VAL A 200 9.85 -13.34 5.69
N ALA A 201 9.11 -12.88 4.67
CA ALA A 201 8.06 -11.88 4.84
C ALA A 201 6.92 -12.38 5.74
N ILE A 202 6.41 -13.60 5.50
CA ILE A 202 5.37 -14.23 6.35
C ILE A 202 5.88 -14.45 7.78
N ASN A 203 7.12 -14.93 7.94
CA ASN A 203 7.68 -15.13 9.28
C ASN A 203 7.90 -13.81 10.03
N SER A 204 8.33 -12.76 9.32
CA SER A 204 8.44 -11.42 9.86
C SER A 204 7.08 -10.89 10.29
N TRP A 205 6.06 -10.98 9.43
CA TRP A 205 4.69 -10.60 9.75
C TRP A 205 4.17 -11.34 10.99
N TYR A 206 4.26 -12.67 11.01
CA TYR A 206 3.81 -13.48 12.15
C TYR A 206 4.50 -13.12 13.47
N ALA A 207 5.81 -12.82 13.43
CA ALA A 207 6.55 -12.43 14.62
C ALA A 207 6.07 -11.09 15.19
N HIS A 208 5.71 -10.12 14.34
CA HIS A 208 5.20 -8.81 14.74
C HIS A 208 3.73 -8.91 15.18
N ASN A 209 2.84 -9.55 14.41
CA ASN A 209 1.42 -9.67 14.76
C ASN A 209 1.14 -10.48 16.03
N LYS A 210 2.06 -11.35 16.45
CA LYS A 210 1.93 -12.02 17.76
C LYS A 210 1.89 -11.00 18.92
N MET A 211 2.49 -9.84 18.72
CA MET A 211 2.53 -8.76 19.69
C MET A 211 1.26 -7.88 19.66
N ASP A 212 0.35 -8.07 18.70
CA ASP A 212 -0.95 -7.37 18.67
C ASP A 212 -1.87 -7.73 19.86
N ASN A 213 -1.57 -8.83 20.57
CA ASN A 213 -2.29 -9.20 21.79
C ASN A 213 -1.85 -8.39 23.03
N LEU A 214 -1.02 -7.37 22.85
CA LEU A 214 -0.63 -6.47 23.92
C LEU A 214 -1.82 -5.60 24.37
N PRO A 215 -1.85 -5.17 25.64
CA PRO A 215 -2.90 -4.27 26.12
C PRO A 215 -2.91 -2.94 25.35
N LEU A 216 -4.12 -2.40 25.12
CA LEU A 216 -4.30 -1.09 24.52
C LEU A 216 -3.55 0.00 25.32
N VAL A 217 -2.66 0.70 24.65
CA VAL A 217 -1.93 1.86 25.15
C VAL A 217 -2.81 3.10 24.96
N LYS A 218 -3.28 3.65 26.07
CA LYS A 218 -4.08 4.87 26.06
C LYS A 218 -3.19 6.10 26.02
N ILE A 219 -3.59 7.10 25.24
CA ILE A 219 -2.88 8.38 25.13
C ILE A 219 -3.86 9.55 25.16
N GLY A 220 -3.38 10.71 25.60
CA GLY A 220 -4.20 11.93 25.67
C GLY A 220 -5.39 11.80 26.63
N GLU A 221 -5.22 11.08 27.74
CA GLU A 221 -6.26 10.96 28.79
C GLU A 221 -6.56 12.31 29.47
N ASP A 222 -5.64 13.27 29.34
CA ASP A 222 -5.76 14.66 29.78
C ASP A 222 -6.48 15.58 28.78
N ALA A 223 -7.00 15.03 27.68
CA ALA A 223 -7.58 15.81 26.60
C ALA A 223 -8.85 16.55 27.02
N VAL A 224 -8.80 17.88 26.90
CA VAL A 224 -9.94 18.77 27.19
C VAL A 224 -10.03 19.83 26.09
N GLN A 225 -11.24 20.09 25.61
CA GLN A 225 -11.47 21.16 24.66
C GLN A 225 -11.32 22.53 25.34
N LYS A 226 -10.61 23.46 24.68
CA LYS A 226 -10.48 24.85 25.10
C LYS A 226 -11.86 25.52 25.25
N PRO A 227 -12.15 26.22 26.37
CA PRO A 227 -13.44 26.87 26.59
C PRO A 227 -13.88 27.82 25.46
N GLU A 228 -12.92 28.47 24.80
CA GLU A 228 -13.12 29.42 23.71
C GLU A 228 -13.78 28.76 22.47
N MET A 229 -13.59 27.45 22.31
CA MET A 229 -14.21 26.68 21.23
C MET A 229 -15.72 26.52 21.47
N GLY A 230 -16.13 26.37 22.74
CA GLY A 230 -17.53 26.21 23.15
C GLY A 230 -18.28 27.52 23.41
N SER A 231 -17.59 28.67 23.49
CA SER A 231 -18.19 29.95 23.89
C SER A 231 -18.88 30.74 22.76
N GLY A 232 -18.86 30.25 21.52
CA GLY A 232 -19.47 30.93 20.37
C GLY A 232 -20.85 30.40 20.00
N ALA A 233 -21.56 31.14 19.12
CA ALA A 233 -22.95 30.86 18.76
C ALA A 233 -23.14 29.61 17.88
N ARG A 234 -22.05 29.07 17.29
CA ARG A 234 -22.07 27.94 16.36
C ARG A 234 -21.13 26.84 16.83
N LYS A 235 -21.49 25.59 16.57
CA LYS A 235 -20.65 24.41 16.81
C LYS A 235 -19.57 24.31 15.74
N ASN A 236 -18.45 23.67 16.01
CA ASN A 236 -17.42 23.40 15.01
C ASN A 236 -17.71 22.10 14.27
N LEU A 237 -17.57 22.11 12.95
CA LEU A 237 -17.70 20.92 12.12
C LEU A 237 -16.53 20.83 11.13
N THR A 238 -15.77 19.74 11.24
CA THR A 238 -14.75 19.40 10.25
C THR A 238 -15.15 18.17 9.46
N ILE A 239 -15.02 18.20 8.13
CA ILE A 239 -14.98 16.99 7.32
C ILE A 239 -13.51 16.70 6.97
N LEU A 240 -13.04 15.50 7.28
CA LEU A 240 -11.77 14.97 6.80
C LEU A 240 -12.05 14.04 5.62
N VAL A 241 -11.63 14.41 4.42
CA VAL A 241 -11.68 13.52 3.26
C VAL A 241 -10.32 12.83 3.15
N LEU A 242 -10.30 11.54 3.53
CA LEU A 242 -9.12 10.70 3.41
C LEU A 242 -9.10 10.08 2.01
N GLY A 243 -8.25 10.62 1.16
CA GLY A 243 -8.05 10.20 -0.22
C GLY A 243 -7.25 8.91 -0.31
N GLU A 244 -7.46 8.17 -1.39
CA GLU A 244 -6.73 6.94 -1.72
C GLU A 244 -5.97 7.12 -3.04
N THR A 245 -4.68 6.75 -3.05
CA THR A 245 -3.85 6.59 -4.27
C THR A 245 -3.63 7.87 -5.12
N SER A 246 -4.19 9.02 -4.75
CA SER A 246 -4.01 10.29 -5.45
C SER A 246 -2.59 10.84 -5.28
N ARG A 247 -1.89 11.11 -6.39
CA ARG A 247 -0.50 11.64 -6.38
C ARG A 247 -0.45 13.11 -6.76
N ALA A 248 0.40 13.87 -6.07
CA ALA A 248 0.49 15.33 -6.24
C ALA A 248 0.94 15.74 -7.65
N GLN A 249 1.74 14.90 -8.33
CA GLN A 249 2.25 15.19 -9.68
C GLN A 249 1.13 15.41 -10.72
N ASN A 250 -0.05 14.82 -10.52
CA ASN A 250 -1.19 14.92 -11.43
C ASN A 250 -2.30 15.87 -10.93
N PHE A 251 -2.05 16.63 -9.86
CA PHE A 251 -2.98 17.63 -9.33
C PHE A 251 -2.75 19.01 -9.98
N SER A 252 -3.77 19.57 -10.65
CA SER A 252 -3.66 20.87 -11.34
C SER A 252 -3.42 22.04 -10.38
N LEU A 253 -3.92 21.94 -9.13
CA LEU A 253 -3.62 22.89 -8.05
C LEU A 253 -2.12 22.99 -7.72
N GLY A 254 -1.36 21.92 -7.99
CA GLY A 254 0.09 21.86 -7.83
C GLY A 254 0.89 22.26 -9.06
N GLY A 255 0.22 22.66 -10.15
CA GLY A 255 0.87 23.06 -11.40
C GLY A 255 0.90 21.97 -12.47
N TYR A 256 0.13 20.88 -12.33
CA TYR A 256 -0.04 19.90 -13.41
C TYR A 256 -0.70 20.55 -14.64
N GLU A 257 -0.24 20.16 -15.83
CA GLU A 257 -0.62 20.83 -17.09
C GLU A 257 -2.09 20.62 -17.48
N ARG A 258 -2.70 19.52 -17.04
CA ARG A 258 -4.13 19.21 -17.29
C ARG A 258 -4.95 19.67 -16.11
N ASP A 259 -6.12 20.22 -16.39
CA ASP A 259 -7.04 20.70 -15.36
C ASP A 259 -7.81 19.55 -14.71
N THR A 260 -7.16 18.87 -13.76
CA THR A 260 -7.71 17.73 -13.00
C THR A 260 -8.50 18.16 -11.76
N ASN A 261 -8.38 19.42 -11.32
CA ASN A 261 -9.09 19.96 -10.15
C ASN A 261 -9.83 21.29 -10.42
N PRO A 262 -10.71 21.35 -11.44
CA PRO A 262 -11.35 22.60 -11.85
C PRO A 262 -12.31 23.19 -10.81
N ARG A 263 -12.95 22.36 -9.96
CA ARG A 263 -13.91 22.85 -8.94
C ARG A 263 -13.17 23.40 -7.73
N LEU A 264 -12.18 22.66 -7.24
CA LEU A 264 -11.40 23.08 -6.08
C LEU A 264 -10.63 24.37 -6.32
N GLN A 265 -10.27 24.67 -7.58
CA GLN A 265 -9.70 25.97 -7.95
C GLN A 265 -10.64 27.15 -7.62
N GLN A 266 -11.96 26.93 -7.66
CA GLN A 266 -12.98 27.95 -7.39
C GLN A 266 -13.37 28.03 -5.91
N ASP A 267 -13.07 27.01 -5.11
CA ASP A 267 -13.48 26.91 -3.70
C ASP A 267 -12.59 27.69 -2.72
N GLY A 268 -11.51 28.31 -3.22
CA GLY A 268 -10.58 29.07 -2.39
C GLY A 268 -9.82 28.20 -1.38
N VAL A 269 -9.58 26.93 -1.73
CA VAL A 269 -8.79 26.00 -0.91
C VAL A 269 -7.33 26.44 -0.79
N ILE A 270 -6.69 26.05 0.30
CA ILE A 270 -5.25 26.22 0.52
C ILE A 270 -4.58 24.89 0.17
N TYR A 271 -3.94 24.82 -0.99
CA TYR A 271 -3.22 23.63 -1.45
C TYR A 271 -1.75 23.64 -0.99
N PHE A 272 -1.31 22.52 -0.39
CA PHE A 272 0.04 22.34 0.14
C PHE A 272 0.92 21.63 -0.88
N ALA A 273 1.72 22.40 -1.61
CA ALA A 273 2.41 21.94 -2.80
C ALA A 273 3.47 20.86 -2.53
N ASN A 274 4.03 20.82 -1.33
CA ASN A 274 5.08 19.88 -0.94
C ASN A 274 4.64 19.04 0.27
N THR A 275 3.81 18.02 0.04
CA THR A 275 3.30 17.14 1.10
C THR A 275 3.73 15.70 0.89
N THR A 276 4.33 15.09 1.90
CA THR A 276 4.84 13.71 1.83
C THR A 276 3.99 12.77 2.69
N SER A 277 3.65 11.58 2.19
CA SER A 277 2.93 10.56 2.95
C SER A 277 3.82 9.91 4.03
N CYS A 278 3.21 9.19 4.97
CA CYS A 278 3.93 8.37 5.93
C CYS A 278 4.36 7.02 5.31
N GLY A 279 3.45 6.37 4.58
CA GLY A 279 3.69 5.13 3.87
C GLY A 279 3.46 5.27 2.37
N THR A 280 3.52 4.14 1.68
CA THR A 280 3.18 4.01 0.26
C THR A 280 2.11 2.94 0.05
N ALA A 281 1.36 2.62 1.11
CA ALA A 281 0.26 1.67 1.12
C ALA A 281 -0.71 2.11 2.23
N THR A 282 -2.01 1.97 2.00
CA THR A 282 -3.09 2.33 2.93
C THR A 282 -2.87 1.71 4.31
N ALA A 283 -2.48 0.43 4.37
CA ALA A 283 -2.22 -0.30 5.62
C ALA A 283 -1.07 0.29 6.47
N VAL A 284 -0.20 1.12 5.89
CA VAL A 284 0.87 1.83 6.61
C VAL A 284 0.51 3.29 6.84
N SER A 285 0.03 3.98 5.80
CA SER A 285 -0.24 5.41 5.85
C SER A 285 -1.39 5.76 6.79
N VAL A 286 -2.50 5.01 6.75
CA VAL A 286 -3.69 5.31 7.55
C VAL A 286 -3.41 5.18 9.05
N PRO A 287 -2.91 4.05 9.59
CA PRO A 287 -2.64 3.99 11.03
C PRO A 287 -1.58 5.01 11.46
N CYS A 288 -0.57 5.26 10.61
CA CYS A 288 0.47 6.24 10.91
C CYS A 288 -0.06 7.68 11.05
N MET A 289 -0.81 8.19 10.07
CA MET A 289 -1.25 9.59 10.07
C MET A 289 -2.25 9.91 11.20
N PHE A 290 -2.96 8.89 11.70
CA PHE A 290 -3.87 9.00 12.84
C PHE A 290 -3.17 8.73 14.18
N SER A 291 -1.92 8.28 14.19
CA SER A 291 -1.10 8.08 15.39
C SER A 291 -0.36 9.36 15.81
N ASN A 292 0.15 9.39 17.04
CA ASN A 292 1.00 10.49 17.52
C ASN A 292 2.48 10.34 17.10
N MET A 293 2.79 9.38 16.22
CA MET A 293 4.15 9.03 15.81
C MET A 293 4.47 9.67 14.46
N PRO A 294 5.58 10.42 14.34
CA PRO A 294 6.05 10.86 13.02
C PRO A 294 6.58 9.68 12.22
N ARG A 295 6.49 9.73 10.89
CA ARG A 295 6.94 8.66 9.98
C ARG A 295 8.33 8.12 10.32
N ALA A 296 9.27 9.00 10.65
CA ALA A 296 10.65 8.62 10.96
C ALA A 296 10.79 7.66 12.15
N HIS A 297 9.79 7.65 13.05
CA HIS A 297 9.73 6.85 14.26
C HIS A 297 8.40 6.09 14.37
N TYR A 298 7.71 5.88 13.25
CA TYR A 298 6.48 5.10 13.22
C TYR A 298 6.77 3.64 13.55
N ASP A 299 6.06 3.14 14.54
CA ASP A 299 6.09 1.74 14.96
C ASP A 299 4.73 1.12 14.66
N GLU A 300 4.68 0.31 13.60
CA GLU A 300 3.47 -0.38 13.11
C GLU A 300 2.83 -1.22 14.22
N GLU A 301 3.64 -1.91 15.03
CA GLU A 301 3.15 -2.77 16.09
C GLU A 301 2.46 -1.95 17.20
N LEU A 302 3.12 -0.88 17.64
CA LEU A 302 2.54 0.02 18.63
C LEU A 302 1.25 0.67 18.12
N ALA A 303 1.19 1.05 16.84
CA ALA A 303 0.02 1.71 16.27
C ALA A 303 -1.24 0.83 16.32
N HIS A 304 -1.11 -0.48 16.12
CA HIS A 304 -2.25 -1.42 16.19
C HIS A 304 -2.86 -1.54 17.59
N HIS A 305 -2.09 -1.28 18.65
CA HIS A 305 -2.54 -1.37 20.02
C HIS A 305 -2.43 -0.05 20.80
N GLN A 306 -2.44 1.09 20.11
CA GLN A 306 -2.44 2.42 20.73
C GLN A 306 -3.66 3.23 20.28
N GLU A 307 -4.16 4.08 21.17
CA GLU A 307 -5.16 5.10 20.81
C GLU A 307 -4.59 6.13 19.82
N GLY A 308 -5.45 6.63 18.92
CA GLY A 308 -5.10 7.65 17.92
C GLY A 308 -5.80 8.99 18.17
N VAL A 309 -5.66 9.91 17.22
CA VAL A 309 -6.26 11.25 17.32
C VAL A 309 -7.77 11.23 17.45
N LEU A 310 -8.47 10.27 16.81
CA LEU A 310 -9.92 10.17 16.88
C LEU A 310 -10.40 9.75 18.28
N ASP A 311 -9.65 8.88 18.98
CA ASP A 311 -9.90 8.54 20.38
C ASP A 311 -9.79 9.78 21.28
N ILE A 312 -8.75 10.59 21.06
CA ILE A 312 -8.49 11.82 21.82
C ILE A 312 -9.59 12.86 21.57
N LEU A 313 -9.98 13.08 20.31
CA LEU A 313 -11.06 14.00 19.95
C LEU A 313 -12.39 13.57 20.59
N GLN A 314 -12.72 12.29 20.52
CA GLN A 314 -13.92 11.73 21.15
C GLN A 314 -13.90 11.94 22.67
N ARG A 315 -12.76 11.71 23.32
CA ARG A 315 -12.58 11.95 24.76
C ARG A 315 -12.76 13.42 25.15
N ALA A 316 -12.28 14.33 24.30
CA ALA A 316 -12.44 15.77 24.50
C ALA A 316 -13.88 16.27 24.27
N GLY A 317 -14.82 15.38 23.92
CA GLY A 317 -16.25 15.70 23.72
C GLY A 317 -16.62 16.02 22.28
N ILE A 318 -15.72 15.84 21.32
CA ILE A 318 -15.99 16.01 19.88
C ILE A 318 -16.69 14.76 19.36
N GLN A 319 -17.82 14.90 18.69
CA GLN A 319 -18.51 13.78 18.07
C GLN A 319 -17.74 13.31 16.83
N VAL A 320 -17.37 12.03 16.78
CA VAL A 320 -16.65 11.44 15.67
C VAL A 320 -17.58 10.51 14.89
N LEU A 321 -17.56 10.61 13.56
CA LEU A 321 -18.18 9.63 12.65
C LEU A 321 -17.19 9.28 11.54
N TRP A 322 -17.03 8.01 11.23
CA TRP A 322 -16.26 7.54 10.08
C TRP A 322 -17.15 6.84 9.06
N ASN A 323 -17.20 7.37 7.84
CA ASN A 323 -17.86 6.73 6.70
C ASN A 323 -16.78 6.09 5.81
N GLU A 324 -16.85 4.77 5.67
CA GLU A 324 -15.86 3.95 4.99
C GLU A 324 -16.31 3.55 3.58
N ASN A 325 -15.43 3.67 2.58
CA ASN A 325 -15.63 3.17 1.21
C ASN A 325 -14.36 2.57 0.57
N ASP A 326 -13.30 2.29 1.33
CA ASP A 326 -11.99 1.83 0.85
C ASP A 326 -11.56 0.48 1.47
N GLY A 327 -12.53 -0.40 1.68
CA GLY A 327 -12.29 -1.75 2.21
C GLY A 327 -11.85 -1.81 3.68
N GLY A 328 -11.75 -0.68 4.39
CA GLY A 328 -11.60 -0.62 5.85
C GLY A 328 -10.66 0.48 6.34
N CYS A 329 -10.91 0.96 7.55
CA CYS A 329 -10.18 2.07 8.19
C CYS A 329 -8.82 1.67 8.82
N LYS A 330 -8.38 0.42 8.60
CA LYS A 330 -7.09 -0.12 9.06
C LYS A 330 -6.83 0.10 10.57
N GLY A 331 -7.87 -0.02 11.39
CA GLY A 331 -7.79 0.14 12.86
C GLY A 331 -7.94 1.57 13.37
N ALA A 332 -7.87 2.60 12.51
CA ALA A 332 -7.95 4.00 12.92
C ALA A 332 -9.36 4.40 13.45
N CYS A 333 -10.40 3.65 13.05
CA CYS A 333 -11.79 3.92 13.42
C CYS A 333 -12.41 2.93 14.42
N ASP A 334 -11.68 1.89 14.84
CA ASP A 334 -12.24 0.75 15.60
C ASP A 334 -12.95 1.14 16.91
N ARG A 335 -12.58 2.29 17.48
CA ARG A 335 -13.04 2.76 18.80
C ARG A 335 -13.90 4.03 18.73
N VAL A 336 -14.32 4.42 17.54
CA VAL A 336 -15.24 5.54 17.29
C VAL A 336 -16.43 5.08 16.46
N PRO A 337 -17.59 5.79 16.48
CA PRO A 337 -18.70 5.49 15.60
C PRO A 337 -18.25 5.46 14.13
N HIS A 338 -18.49 4.34 13.46
CA HIS A 338 -18.13 4.14 12.06
C HIS A 338 -19.18 3.30 11.34
N GLN A 339 -19.25 3.45 10.01
CA GLN A 339 -20.10 2.65 9.14
C GLN A 339 -19.37 2.35 7.83
N ASN A 340 -19.52 1.11 7.37
CA ASN A 340 -19.11 0.72 6.02
C ASN A 340 -20.24 1.03 5.04
N VAL A 341 -20.03 2.07 4.24
CA VAL A 341 -21.06 2.56 3.32
C VAL A 341 -21.13 1.69 2.06
N THR A 342 -20.03 1.01 1.71
CA THR A 342 -19.99 0.03 0.62
C THR A 342 -20.96 -1.13 0.86
N ASP A 343 -21.14 -1.55 2.11
CA ASP A 343 -22.03 -2.65 2.52
C ASP A 343 -23.53 -2.30 2.38
N LEU A 344 -23.87 -1.02 2.15
CA LEU A 344 -25.24 -0.61 1.87
C LEU A 344 -25.72 -1.00 0.47
N HIS A 345 -24.79 -1.34 -0.44
CA HIS A 345 -25.07 -1.75 -1.82
C HIS A 345 -26.06 -0.84 -2.55
N LEU A 346 -25.83 0.47 -2.50
CA LEU A 346 -26.71 1.48 -3.08
C LEU A 346 -26.84 1.28 -4.60
N SER A 347 -28.09 1.17 -5.07
CA SER A 347 -28.39 0.87 -6.47
C SER A 347 -27.78 1.90 -7.42
N GLY A 348 -27.03 1.42 -8.41
CA GLY A 348 -26.39 2.26 -9.45
C GLY A 348 -25.10 2.95 -9.02
N GLN A 349 -24.64 2.74 -7.78
CA GLN A 349 -23.42 3.36 -7.25
C GLN A 349 -22.27 2.36 -7.04
N CYS A 350 -22.57 1.06 -7.07
CA CYS A 350 -21.59 0.01 -6.78
C CYS A 350 -21.39 -0.95 -7.96
N ILE A 351 -20.14 -1.34 -8.18
CA ILE A 351 -19.65 -2.22 -9.23
C ILE A 351 -18.83 -3.32 -8.55
N GLU A 352 -19.32 -4.56 -8.62
CA GLU A 352 -18.57 -5.77 -8.18
C GLU A 352 -18.02 -5.72 -6.74
N GLY A 353 -18.71 -5.00 -5.85
CA GLY A 353 -18.33 -4.87 -4.43
C GLY A 353 -17.52 -3.63 -4.10
N GLU A 354 -17.14 -2.82 -5.09
CA GLU A 354 -16.59 -1.47 -4.91
C GLU A 354 -17.68 -0.44 -5.23
N CYS A 355 -17.62 0.77 -4.68
CA CYS A 355 -18.60 1.82 -4.99
C CYS A 355 -17.92 3.15 -5.36
N TYR A 356 -18.58 3.95 -6.18
CA TYR A 356 -18.19 5.33 -6.38
C TYR A 356 -18.30 6.10 -5.06
N ASP A 357 -17.34 6.98 -4.77
CA ASP A 357 -17.26 7.72 -3.50
C ASP A 357 -18.47 8.63 -3.21
N GLU A 358 -19.34 8.89 -4.19
CA GLU A 358 -20.60 9.57 -3.95
C GLU A 358 -21.49 8.84 -2.93
N VAL A 359 -21.31 7.53 -2.71
CA VAL A 359 -22.02 6.78 -1.66
C VAL A 359 -21.76 7.34 -0.26
N LEU A 360 -20.58 7.90 0.02
CA LEU A 360 -20.18 8.44 1.32
C LEU A 360 -21.06 9.60 1.80
N PHE A 361 -21.83 10.20 0.87
CA PHE A 361 -22.78 11.28 1.15
C PHE A 361 -24.19 10.76 1.49
N HIS A 362 -24.43 9.46 1.45
CA HIS A 362 -25.69 8.86 1.86
C HIS A 362 -25.95 9.19 3.34
N ASN A 363 -27.09 9.83 3.63
CA ASN A 363 -27.50 10.34 4.95
C ASN A 363 -26.55 11.35 5.63
N LEU A 364 -25.42 11.74 5.01
CA LEU A 364 -24.46 12.65 5.63
C LEU A 364 -25.08 13.99 6.09
N ALA A 365 -26.00 14.56 5.30
CA ALA A 365 -26.68 15.80 5.70
C ALA A 365 -27.56 15.61 6.94
N HIS A 366 -28.19 14.45 7.09
CA HIS A 366 -28.98 14.08 8.27
C HIS A 366 -28.08 13.89 9.49
N ASP A 367 -26.96 13.19 9.33
CA ASP A 367 -25.98 12.97 10.40
C ASP A 367 -25.44 14.31 10.93
N ILE A 368 -25.11 15.25 10.02
CA ILE A 368 -24.69 16.61 10.38
C ILE A 368 -25.78 17.36 11.15
N ASP A 369 -27.04 17.31 10.70
CA ASP A 369 -28.14 18.02 11.37
C ASP A 369 -28.44 17.48 12.78
N ASN A 370 -28.06 16.23 13.07
CA ASN A 370 -28.24 15.59 14.37
C ASN A 370 -27.07 15.81 15.35
N LEU A 371 -25.98 16.47 14.93
CA LEU A 371 -24.84 16.75 15.82
C LEU A 371 -25.25 17.66 16.99
N GLN A 372 -25.02 17.18 18.21
CA GLN A 372 -25.32 17.87 19.45
C GLN A 372 -24.14 18.71 19.94
N HIS A 373 -22.91 18.34 19.58
CA HIS A 373 -21.68 19.04 19.93
C HIS A 373 -20.85 19.33 18.68
N ASP A 374 -19.64 19.85 18.88
CA ASP A 374 -18.65 19.92 17.82
C ASP A 374 -18.40 18.53 17.24
N GLY A 375 -18.14 18.44 15.94
CA GLY A 375 -18.05 17.16 15.26
C GLY A 375 -16.97 17.09 14.19
N ILE A 376 -16.40 15.90 14.04
CA ILE A 376 -15.56 15.50 12.90
C ILE A 376 -16.22 14.33 12.18
N ILE A 377 -16.32 14.45 10.85
CA ILE A 377 -16.76 13.34 10.00
C ILE A 377 -15.62 13.00 9.05
N VAL A 378 -15.16 11.75 9.09
CA VAL A 378 -14.17 11.21 8.17
C VAL A 378 -14.89 10.54 7.01
N LEU A 379 -14.55 10.92 5.78
CA LEU A 379 -14.98 10.27 4.55
C LEU A 379 -13.75 9.56 3.97
N HIS A 380 -13.67 8.23 4.12
CA HIS A 380 -12.58 7.43 3.58
C HIS A 380 -12.95 6.93 2.19
N THR A 381 -12.28 7.47 1.18
CA THR A 381 -12.63 7.30 -0.23
C THR A 381 -11.77 6.22 -0.89
N ILE A 382 -12.33 5.46 -1.83
CA ILE A 382 -11.54 4.58 -2.72
C ILE A 382 -10.76 5.37 -3.78
N GLY A 383 -11.12 6.64 -4.00
CA GLY A 383 -10.30 7.64 -4.67
C GLY A 383 -9.77 7.16 -6.04
N SER A 384 -8.45 7.07 -6.16
CA SER A 384 -7.76 6.70 -7.39
C SER A 384 -7.28 5.25 -7.39
N HIS A 385 -7.80 4.38 -6.53
CA HIS A 385 -7.29 3.01 -6.34
C HIS A 385 -7.28 2.18 -7.64
N GLY A 386 -6.11 1.60 -7.94
CA GLY A 386 -5.87 0.73 -9.09
C GLY A 386 -6.07 -0.77 -8.79
N PRO A 387 -5.89 -1.66 -9.79
CA PRO A 387 -5.62 -1.39 -11.20
C PRO A 387 -6.89 -0.99 -11.98
N THR A 388 -8.08 -1.11 -11.39
CA THR A 388 -9.37 -0.84 -12.04
C THR A 388 -9.72 0.65 -12.04
N TYR A 389 -8.76 1.53 -12.36
CA TYR A 389 -8.94 3.00 -12.33
C TYR A 389 -10.19 3.49 -13.08
N TYR A 390 -10.59 2.77 -14.13
CA TYR A 390 -11.78 3.09 -14.93
C TYR A 390 -13.11 2.89 -14.19
N ASN A 391 -13.13 2.14 -13.08
CA ASN A 391 -14.27 1.99 -12.18
C ASN A 391 -14.30 3.07 -11.07
N ARG A 392 -13.34 4.00 -11.03
CA ARG A 392 -13.26 5.05 -10.00
C ARG A 392 -14.07 6.30 -10.33
N TYR A 393 -14.60 6.40 -11.55
CA TYR A 393 -15.34 7.59 -11.97
C TYR A 393 -16.54 7.22 -12.86
N PRO A 394 -17.70 7.86 -12.67
CA PRO A 394 -18.84 7.74 -13.57
C PRO A 394 -18.55 8.26 -14.99
N PRO A 395 -19.33 7.86 -16.02
CA PRO A 395 -19.08 8.23 -17.42
C PRO A 395 -18.93 9.74 -17.70
N GLU A 396 -19.60 10.60 -16.95
CA GLU A 396 -19.54 12.06 -17.08
C GLU A 396 -18.17 12.67 -16.73
N PHE A 397 -17.35 11.94 -15.95
CA PHE A 397 -15.99 12.31 -15.58
C PHE A 397 -14.92 11.76 -16.54
N LYS A 398 -15.32 10.97 -17.54
CA LYS A 398 -14.43 10.47 -18.61
C LYS A 398 -14.09 11.57 -19.62
N LYS A 399 -13.26 12.53 -19.22
CA LYS A 399 -12.86 13.70 -20.04
C LYS A 399 -11.60 13.43 -20.86
N PHE A 400 -10.58 12.85 -20.25
CA PHE A 400 -9.32 12.53 -20.92
C PHE A 400 -9.46 11.17 -21.61
N THR A 401 -9.23 11.15 -22.93
CA THR A 401 -9.40 9.95 -23.78
C THR A 401 -8.24 9.83 -24.78
N PRO A 402 -7.95 8.62 -25.31
CA PRO A 402 -8.54 7.32 -24.96
C PRO A 402 -8.16 6.85 -23.55
N THR A 403 -8.96 5.96 -22.95
CA THR A 403 -8.76 5.40 -21.60
C THR A 403 -8.27 3.94 -21.65
N CYS A 404 -7.65 3.49 -20.57
CA CYS A 404 -7.36 2.11 -20.22
C CYS A 404 -8.56 1.50 -19.47
N GLU A 405 -9.32 0.62 -20.13
CA GLU A 405 -10.56 -0.02 -19.62
C GLU A 405 -10.30 -1.50 -19.30
N THR A 406 -9.22 -1.77 -18.55
CA THR A 406 -8.81 -3.11 -18.14
C THR A 406 -7.95 -3.03 -16.89
N ASN A 407 -7.97 -4.08 -16.07
CA ASN A 407 -7.05 -4.25 -14.93
C ASN A 407 -5.65 -4.70 -15.37
N GLU A 408 -5.45 -5.12 -16.63
CA GLU A 408 -4.14 -5.42 -17.22
C GLU A 408 -3.45 -4.13 -17.67
N ILE A 409 -3.25 -3.19 -16.74
CA ILE A 409 -2.83 -1.81 -17.00
C ILE A 409 -1.49 -1.70 -17.75
N GLN A 410 -0.64 -2.71 -17.69
CA GLN A 410 0.63 -2.78 -18.44
C GLN A 410 0.44 -3.01 -19.94
N SER A 411 -0.76 -3.45 -20.36
CA SER A 411 -1.10 -3.61 -21.78
C SER A 411 -1.54 -2.30 -22.42
N CYS A 412 -1.90 -1.30 -21.61
CA CYS A 412 -2.29 0.02 -22.06
C CYS A 412 -1.06 0.87 -22.39
N THR A 413 -1.23 1.83 -23.30
CA THR A 413 -0.21 2.86 -23.47
C THR A 413 -0.13 3.75 -22.23
N GLN A 414 1.05 4.35 -21.98
CA GLN A 414 1.23 5.30 -20.88
C GLN A 414 0.20 6.43 -20.92
N GLN A 415 -0.15 6.90 -22.12
CA GLN A 415 -1.15 7.95 -22.30
C GLN A 415 -2.55 7.48 -21.90
N GLN A 416 -2.97 6.26 -22.29
CA GLN A 416 -4.27 5.72 -21.89
C GLN A 416 -4.37 5.55 -20.38
N LEU A 417 -3.32 5.04 -19.74
CA LEU A 417 -3.29 4.85 -18.29
C LEU A 417 -3.32 6.19 -17.56
N THR A 418 -2.48 7.15 -17.97
CA THR A 418 -2.50 8.52 -17.42
C THR A 418 -3.87 9.18 -17.62
N ASN A 419 -4.48 9.05 -18.80
CA ASN A 419 -5.82 9.59 -19.06
C ASN A 419 -6.88 8.99 -18.13
N THR A 420 -6.88 7.67 -17.95
CA THR A 420 -7.80 7.01 -17.00
C THR A 420 -7.56 7.51 -15.58
N TYR A 421 -6.29 7.57 -15.15
CA TYR A 421 -5.93 8.06 -13.82
C TYR A 421 -6.36 9.52 -13.60
N ASP A 422 -6.12 10.43 -14.55
CA ASP A 422 -6.54 11.83 -14.47
C ASP A 422 -8.07 11.99 -14.38
N ASN A 423 -8.85 11.10 -14.99
CA ASN A 423 -10.31 11.09 -14.83
C ASN A 423 -10.73 10.70 -13.40
N THR A 424 -9.96 9.86 -12.70
CA THR A 424 -10.19 9.60 -11.27
C THR A 424 -10.01 10.89 -10.45
N LEU A 425 -9.00 11.71 -10.80
CA LEU A 425 -8.73 12.96 -10.09
C LEU A 425 -9.81 14.02 -10.34
N LEU A 426 -10.42 14.04 -11.53
CA LEU A 426 -11.61 14.85 -11.81
C LEU A 426 -12.81 14.45 -10.94
N TYR A 427 -12.91 13.16 -10.58
CA TYR A 427 -13.94 12.69 -9.67
C TYR A 427 -13.60 13.02 -8.22
N VAL A 428 -12.34 12.86 -7.79
CA VAL A 428 -11.84 13.33 -6.48
C VAL A 428 -12.09 14.82 -6.29
N ASP A 429 -11.81 15.66 -7.30
CA ASP A 429 -12.15 17.08 -7.33
C ASP A 429 -13.64 17.33 -7.01
N TYR A 430 -14.53 16.57 -7.65
CA TYR A 430 -15.96 16.65 -7.40
C TYR A 430 -16.37 16.19 -6.00
N ILE A 431 -15.79 15.10 -5.49
CA ILE A 431 -16.09 14.58 -4.15
C ILE A 431 -15.71 15.59 -3.07
N VAL A 432 -14.50 16.18 -3.18
CA VAL A 432 -14.04 17.18 -2.21
C VAL A 432 -14.85 18.48 -2.35
N ASP A 433 -15.13 18.97 -3.56
CA ASP A 433 -16.04 20.11 -3.81
C ASP A 433 -17.41 19.87 -3.16
N LYS A 434 -18.02 18.71 -3.38
CA LYS A 434 -19.32 18.35 -2.80
C LYS A 434 -19.31 18.40 -1.27
N ALA A 435 -18.25 17.92 -0.63
CA ALA A 435 -18.08 18.05 0.81
C ALA A 435 -17.97 19.52 1.27
N ILE A 436 -17.23 20.36 0.53
CA ILE A 436 -17.17 21.81 0.78
C ILE A 436 -18.56 22.45 0.62
N LYS A 437 -19.32 22.12 -0.43
CA LYS A 437 -20.68 22.67 -0.64
C LYS A 437 -21.64 22.28 0.49
N ILE A 438 -21.54 21.06 1.01
CA ILE A 438 -22.33 20.64 2.18
C ILE A 438 -21.94 21.49 3.40
N LEU A 439 -20.65 21.66 3.68
CA LEU A 439 -20.19 22.50 4.78
C LEU A 439 -20.66 23.96 4.63
N GLN A 440 -20.60 24.51 3.42
CA GLN A 440 -21.11 25.86 3.12
C GLN A 440 -22.62 25.97 3.40
N SER A 441 -23.39 24.93 3.06
CA SER A 441 -24.85 24.91 3.29
C SER A 441 -25.25 24.86 4.78
N LYS A 442 -24.30 24.57 5.67
CA LYS A 442 -24.51 24.39 7.12
C LYS A 442 -23.91 25.52 7.97
N GLN A 443 -23.43 26.60 7.34
CA GLN A 443 -22.77 27.73 8.01
C GLN A 443 -23.70 28.59 8.88
N ASP A 444 -25.02 28.39 8.80
CA ASP A 444 -25.98 28.98 9.71
C ASP A 444 -25.83 28.40 11.14
N LYS A 445 -25.54 27.10 11.25
CA LYS A 445 -25.42 26.36 12.51
C LYS A 445 -23.98 26.05 12.93
N PHE A 446 -23.07 25.96 11.96
CA PHE A 446 -21.70 25.49 12.19
C PHE A 446 -20.63 26.47 11.72
N THR A 447 -19.53 26.54 12.48
CA THR A 447 -18.25 27.06 12.04
C THR A 447 -17.50 25.90 11.35
N THR A 448 -17.29 25.99 10.04
CA THR A 448 -16.90 24.81 9.23
C THR A 448 -15.46 24.84 8.71
N SER A 449 -14.86 23.65 8.59
CA SER A 449 -13.56 23.40 7.99
C SER A 449 -13.53 22.06 7.24
N LEU A 450 -12.60 21.93 6.29
CA LEU A 450 -12.33 20.68 5.59
C LEU A 450 -10.82 20.46 5.48
N VAL A 451 -10.41 19.20 5.65
CA VAL A 451 -9.07 18.73 5.36
C VAL A 451 -9.20 17.63 4.32
N TYR A 452 -8.39 17.68 3.25
CA TYR A 452 -8.21 16.56 2.34
C TYR A 452 -6.72 16.23 2.25
N LEU A 453 -6.41 14.95 2.26
CA LEU A 453 -5.08 14.43 1.95
C LEU A 453 -5.21 13.02 1.38
N SER A 454 -4.37 12.67 0.41
CA SER A 454 -4.23 11.28 -0.02
C SER A 454 -3.35 10.52 0.96
N ASP A 455 -3.62 9.23 1.12
CA ASP A 455 -2.88 8.31 1.96
C ASP A 455 -1.47 7.98 1.39
N HIS A 456 -1.37 7.80 0.08
CA HIS A 456 -0.14 7.73 -0.71
C HIS A 456 -0.42 8.12 -2.17
N GLY A 457 0.64 8.17 -2.98
CA GLY A 457 0.55 8.36 -4.42
C GLY A 457 0.57 7.04 -5.20
N GLU A 458 0.87 7.10 -6.50
CA GLU A 458 0.75 5.95 -7.40
C GLU A 458 1.84 5.91 -8.48
N SER A 459 2.33 4.71 -8.83
CA SER A 459 3.16 4.52 -10.03
C SER A 459 2.31 4.08 -11.21
N LEU A 460 2.47 4.77 -12.33
CA LEU A 460 1.68 4.57 -13.55
C LEU A 460 2.51 3.96 -14.68
N GLY A 461 3.59 3.24 -14.37
CA GLY A 461 4.46 2.60 -15.36
C GLY A 461 5.84 3.23 -15.50
N GLU A 462 6.13 4.31 -14.77
CA GLU A 462 7.48 4.89 -14.72
C GLU A 462 8.50 3.83 -14.30
N ASP A 463 9.57 3.68 -15.08
CA ASP A 463 10.61 2.66 -14.91
C ASP A 463 10.08 1.20 -14.82
N GLY A 464 8.88 0.94 -15.34
CA GLY A 464 8.23 -0.36 -15.29
C GLY A 464 7.59 -0.71 -13.94
N VAL A 465 7.45 0.27 -13.05
CA VAL A 465 6.75 0.14 -11.77
C VAL A 465 5.31 0.59 -11.93
N TYR A 466 4.38 -0.24 -11.47
CA TYR A 466 2.95 0.06 -11.43
C TYR A 466 2.43 -0.10 -10.01
N LEU A 467 1.27 0.50 -9.75
CA LEU A 467 0.65 0.48 -8.43
C LEU A 467 1.57 1.12 -7.37
N HIS A 468 1.34 0.74 -6.13
CA HIS A 468 1.98 1.27 -4.95
C HIS A 468 2.48 0.13 -4.05
N GLY A 469 2.83 0.43 -2.80
CA GLY A 469 3.32 -0.54 -1.83
C GLY A 469 4.80 -0.87 -1.92
N LEU A 470 5.61 -0.05 -2.62
CA LEU A 470 7.05 -0.24 -2.60
C LEU A 470 7.66 0.17 -1.24
N PRO A 471 8.71 -0.51 -0.76
CA PRO A 471 9.39 -0.12 0.47
C PRO A 471 9.83 1.35 0.43
N TRP A 472 9.49 2.12 1.48
CA TRP A 472 9.72 3.57 1.54
C TRP A 472 11.12 4.00 1.09
N SER A 473 12.16 3.24 1.45
CA SER A 473 13.55 3.57 1.12
C SER A 473 13.86 3.62 -0.37
N ILE A 474 13.10 2.91 -1.21
CA ILE A 474 13.30 2.85 -2.66
C ILE A 474 12.09 3.34 -3.47
N ALA A 475 10.93 3.53 -2.84
CA ALA A 475 9.73 3.94 -3.54
C ALA A 475 9.94 5.30 -4.26
N PRO A 476 9.43 5.46 -5.49
CA PRO A 476 9.57 6.70 -6.25
C PRO A 476 8.79 7.84 -5.59
N VAL A 477 9.14 9.08 -5.93
CA VAL A 477 8.43 10.27 -5.43
C VAL A 477 6.95 10.23 -5.79
N THR A 478 6.58 9.59 -6.91
CA THR A 478 5.20 9.41 -7.36
C THR A 478 4.33 8.65 -6.36
N GLN A 479 4.90 7.77 -5.52
CA GLN A 479 4.17 7.07 -4.44
C GLN A 479 4.18 7.83 -3.10
N LYS A 480 5.05 8.84 -2.94
CA LYS A 480 5.30 9.53 -1.66
C LYS A 480 4.72 10.94 -1.61
N HIS A 481 4.71 11.64 -2.74
CA HIS A 481 4.27 13.03 -2.85
C HIS A 481 2.77 13.05 -3.10
N VAL A 482 2.01 13.43 -2.07
CA VAL A 482 0.55 13.38 -2.05
C VAL A 482 -0.06 14.78 -2.08
N PRO A 483 -1.25 14.94 -2.66
CA PRO A 483 -2.01 16.17 -2.54
C PRO A 483 -2.53 16.32 -1.12
N MET A 484 -2.45 17.54 -0.58
CA MET A 484 -3.10 17.93 0.67
C MET A 484 -3.66 19.33 0.52
N LEU A 485 -4.86 19.55 1.04
CA LEU A 485 -5.49 20.87 1.08
C LEU A 485 -6.31 21.06 2.35
N ILE A 486 -6.47 22.32 2.72
CA ILE A 486 -7.37 22.74 3.79
C ILE A 486 -8.31 23.82 3.23
N TRP A 487 -9.58 23.73 3.59
CA TRP A 487 -10.55 24.79 3.40
C TRP A 487 -11.07 25.24 4.77
N LEU A 488 -11.06 26.53 5.03
CA LEU A 488 -11.59 27.13 6.25
C LEU A 488 -12.68 28.12 5.88
N SER A 489 -13.86 27.97 6.49
CA SER A 489 -14.93 28.96 6.32
C SER A 489 -14.46 30.36 6.74
N PRO A 490 -15.02 31.45 6.16
CA PRO A 490 -14.72 32.81 6.60
C PRO A 490 -14.95 32.99 8.12
N ASP A 491 -16.00 32.35 8.64
CA ASP A 491 -16.31 32.32 10.07
C ASP A 491 -15.20 31.65 10.89
N TYR A 492 -14.68 30.50 10.45
CA TYR A 492 -13.55 29.83 11.12
C TYR A 492 -12.31 30.72 11.17
N GLN A 493 -11.96 31.34 10.04
CA GLN A 493 -10.80 32.22 9.94
C GLN A 493 -10.93 33.43 10.87
N GLN A 494 -12.10 34.07 10.90
CA GLN A 494 -12.36 35.23 11.73
C GLN A 494 -12.40 34.87 13.22
N ARG A 495 -13.16 33.82 13.56
CA ARG A 495 -13.41 33.42 14.95
C ARG A 495 -12.16 32.94 15.66
N TYR A 496 -11.27 32.27 14.94
CA TYR A 496 -10.06 31.67 15.52
C TYR A 496 -8.76 32.31 15.05
N GLY A 497 -8.86 33.53 14.50
CA GLY A 497 -7.70 34.38 14.16
C GLY A 497 -6.74 33.76 13.15
N VAL A 498 -7.22 32.91 12.22
CA VAL A 498 -6.37 32.22 11.25
C VAL A 498 -6.21 33.05 9.99
N SER A 499 -4.99 33.51 9.72
CA SER A 499 -4.68 34.29 8.52
C SER A 499 -4.58 33.41 7.27
N SER A 500 -5.58 33.48 6.39
CA SER A 500 -5.55 32.79 5.09
C SER A 500 -4.35 33.20 4.22
N ARG A 501 -3.96 34.49 4.24
CA ARG A 501 -2.76 34.95 3.51
C ARG A 501 -1.49 34.27 4.01
N CYS A 502 -1.32 34.14 5.32
CA CYS A 502 -0.18 33.43 5.92
C CYS A 502 -0.18 31.96 5.49
N LEU A 503 -1.33 31.28 5.61
CA LEU A 503 -1.44 29.87 5.23
C LEU A 503 -1.13 29.65 3.75
N GLN A 504 -1.68 30.45 2.84
CA GLN A 504 -1.41 30.36 1.40
C GLN A 504 0.07 30.57 1.07
N GLN A 505 0.78 31.45 1.78
CA GLN A 505 2.21 31.67 1.56
C GLN A 505 3.04 30.47 2.02
N ARG A 506 2.75 29.96 3.23
CA ARG A 506 3.46 28.79 3.78
C ARG A 506 3.16 27.52 2.99
N ALA A 507 1.91 27.29 2.58
CA ALA A 507 1.50 26.10 1.82
C ALA A 507 2.23 25.95 0.47
N LYS A 508 2.70 27.06 -0.12
CA LYS A 508 3.48 27.07 -1.36
C LYS A 508 4.97 26.77 -1.18
N THR A 509 5.51 26.96 0.02
CA THR A 509 6.97 27.07 0.22
C THR A 509 7.51 26.08 1.26
N GLU A 510 6.74 25.81 2.32
CA GLU A 510 7.16 24.95 3.41
C GLU A 510 6.89 23.47 3.08
N PRO A 511 7.75 22.54 3.53
CA PRO A 511 7.47 21.12 3.46
C PRO A 511 6.44 20.72 4.53
N TYR A 512 5.49 19.88 4.14
CA TYR A 512 4.52 19.25 5.02
C TYR A 512 4.53 17.73 4.83
N SER A 513 3.90 17.02 5.75
CA SER A 513 3.69 15.58 5.64
C SER A 513 2.46 15.15 6.40
N GLN A 514 2.10 13.87 6.29
CA GLN A 514 1.07 13.27 7.12
C GLN A 514 1.37 13.34 8.63
N ASP A 515 2.63 13.56 9.04
CA ASP A 515 3.00 13.81 10.45
C ASP A 515 2.25 15.05 11.01
N ASN A 516 1.84 15.98 10.15
CA ASN A 516 1.12 17.19 10.53
C ASN A 516 -0.36 16.94 10.86
N LEU A 517 -0.96 15.82 10.41
CA LEU A 517 -2.41 15.60 10.51
C LEU A 517 -2.86 15.55 11.97
N PHE A 518 -2.18 14.77 12.80
CA PHE A 518 -2.55 14.54 14.21
C PHE A 518 -2.74 15.85 14.98
N SER A 519 -1.71 16.70 15.02
CA SER A 519 -1.78 17.97 15.75
C SER A 519 -2.67 18.99 15.05
N THR A 520 -2.77 18.98 13.72
CA THR A 520 -3.69 19.87 13.00
C THR A 520 -5.15 19.56 13.32
N LEU A 521 -5.55 18.29 13.42
CA LEU A 521 -6.90 17.90 13.82
C LEU A 521 -7.21 18.32 15.27
N LEU A 522 -6.28 18.10 16.21
CA LEU A 522 -6.45 18.60 17.58
C LEU A 522 -6.55 20.13 17.63
N GLY A 523 -5.72 20.83 16.85
CA GLY A 523 -5.71 22.28 16.72
C GLY A 523 -6.98 22.85 16.08
N LEU A 524 -7.60 22.13 15.14
CA LEU A 524 -8.86 22.52 14.52
C LEU A 524 -10.02 22.61 15.51
N PHE A 525 -10.01 21.74 16.54
CA PHE A 525 -11.01 21.70 17.59
C PHE A 525 -10.56 22.34 18.90
N GLY A 526 -9.36 22.92 18.94
CA GLY A 526 -8.78 23.52 20.14
C GLY A 526 -8.66 22.54 21.31
N VAL A 527 -8.32 21.28 21.05
CA VAL A 527 -8.13 20.26 22.09
C VAL A 527 -6.75 20.41 22.72
N ASN A 528 -6.72 20.60 24.04
CA ASN A 528 -5.49 20.68 24.83
C ASN A 528 -5.17 19.30 25.42
N THR A 529 -3.97 18.79 25.18
CA THR A 529 -3.43 17.53 25.72
C THR A 529 -1.91 17.55 25.60
N GLN A 530 -1.22 16.79 26.45
CA GLN A 530 0.22 16.53 26.32
C GLN A 530 0.63 15.91 24.98
N GLN A 531 -0.30 15.32 24.23
CA GLN A 531 -0.03 14.75 22.90
C GLN A 531 0.03 15.81 21.79
N TYR A 532 -0.51 17.01 22.01
CA TYR A 532 -0.54 18.07 21.02
C TYR A 532 0.85 18.69 20.84
N ARG A 533 1.28 18.83 19.58
CA ARG A 533 2.54 19.49 19.21
C ARG A 533 2.27 20.68 18.30
N ALA A 534 2.42 21.87 18.86
CA ALA A 534 2.23 23.13 18.14
C ALA A 534 3.11 23.29 16.88
N THR A 535 4.27 22.62 16.83
CA THR A 535 5.16 22.59 15.66
C THR A 535 4.59 21.79 14.50
N ASP A 536 3.70 20.84 14.79
CA ASP A 536 3.15 19.91 13.81
C ASP A 536 1.74 20.37 13.35
N ASP A 537 1.10 21.29 14.08
CA ASP A 537 -0.14 21.96 13.66
C ASP A 537 0.13 23.01 12.58
N ILE A 538 -0.43 22.78 11.39
CA ILE A 538 -0.31 23.64 10.21
C ILE A 538 -0.88 25.05 10.47
N LEU A 539 -1.88 25.17 11.34
CA LEU A 539 -2.60 26.42 11.58
C LEU A 539 -1.89 27.33 12.58
N THR A 540 -1.19 26.75 13.57
CA THR A 540 -0.55 27.48 14.67
C THR A 540 0.34 28.65 14.22
N PRO A 541 1.24 28.51 13.23
CA PRO A 541 2.08 29.63 12.78
C PRO A 541 1.29 30.82 12.23
N CYS A 542 0.05 30.59 11.77
CA CYS A 542 -0.81 31.58 11.13
C CYS A 542 -2.01 32.01 12.00
N ARG A 543 -2.10 31.54 13.25
CA ARG A 543 -3.00 32.08 14.27
C ARG A 543 -2.44 33.39 14.84
N SER A 544 -3.32 34.34 15.14
CA SER A 544 -2.94 35.64 15.72
C SER A 544 -2.27 35.48 17.08
N GLU A 545 -1.33 36.37 17.44
CA GLU A 545 -0.57 36.28 18.69
C GLU A 545 -1.42 36.38 19.97
N ALA A 546 -2.69 36.81 19.87
CA ALA A 546 -3.63 36.85 20.99
C ALA A 546 -4.09 35.44 21.45
N ASP A 547 -3.89 34.40 20.63
CA ASP A 547 -4.31 33.01 20.88
C ASP A 547 -3.13 32.04 21.10
N ARG A 548 -1.90 32.56 21.24
CA ARG A 548 -0.68 31.77 21.50
C ARG A 548 -0.43 31.51 22.98
#